data_AF-A0A451ES95-F1
#
_entry.id   AF-A0A451ES95-F1
#
_cell.length_a   1.000
_cell.length_b   1.000
_cell.length_c   1.000
_cell.angle_alpha   90.00
_cell.angle_beta   90.00
_cell.angle_gamma   90.00
#
_symmetry.space_group_name_H-M   'P 1'
#
loop_
_entity.id
_entity.type
_entity.pdbx_description
1 polymer ?
#
loop_
_entity_poly.entity_id
_entity_poly.type
_entity_poly.pdbx_seq_one_letter_code
_entity_poly.pdbx_strand_id
1 'polypeptide(L)'
;EILGFLKTGPLNADTEVVVGVPAVYLDYVKSNAPANVEVAAQNCYKAEKGAFTGEISPLMLKDIGVNWVILGHSERRHIFGEKDDLIAEKVAFALSNGLKVIACIGETLEEREAGKTEEVVFRQTKAIADKINDWSNVVIAYEPVWAIGTGKTASPQQAQEVHQALRQWFAKNISPEVSNSV
;
A
#
# COMPACT_ATOMS: atom_id res chain seq x y z
N GLU A 1 -9.55 19.29 11.23
CA GLU A 1 -10.10 18.33 12.21
C GLU A 1 -9.19 17.13 12.43
N ILE A 2 -8.94 16.30 11.40
CA ILE A 2 -8.07 15.10 11.51
C ILE A 2 -6.71 15.39 12.15
N LEU A 3 -5.97 16.40 11.67
CA LEU A 3 -4.69 16.79 12.28
C LEU A 3 -4.84 17.30 13.72
N GLY A 4 -5.99 17.90 14.06
CA GLY A 4 -6.28 18.30 15.43
C GLY A 4 -6.38 17.06 16.33
N PHE A 5 -7.17 16.08 15.92
CA PHE A 5 -7.31 14.80 16.62
C PHE A 5 -5.97 14.08 16.79
N LEU A 6 -5.18 13.98 15.71
CA LEU A 6 -3.88 13.31 15.74
C LEU A 6 -2.87 14.02 16.66
N LYS A 7 -2.96 15.35 16.81
CA LYS A 7 -2.13 16.12 17.74
C LYS A 7 -2.56 15.95 19.20
N THR A 8 -3.86 15.85 19.47
CA THR A 8 -4.37 15.72 20.84
C THR A 8 -4.26 14.30 21.38
N GLY A 9 -4.38 13.28 20.52
CA GLY A 9 -4.39 11.88 20.93
C GLY A 9 -5.67 11.46 21.65
N PRO A 10 -5.65 10.31 22.36
CA PRO A 10 -4.49 9.47 22.65
C PRO A 10 -4.05 8.62 21.45
N LEU A 11 -2.73 8.51 21.23
CA LEU A 11 -2.13 7.56 20.29
C LEU A 11 -1.29 6.55 21.08
N ASN A 12 -1.42 5.26 20.78
CA ASN A 12 -0.60 4.23 21.40
C ASN A 12 0.83 4.33 20.86
N ALA A 13 1.82 4.36 21.75
CA ALA A 13 3.25 4.42 21.39
C ALA A 13 3.73 3.19 20.60
N ASP A 14 3.04 2.05 20.74
CA ASP A 14 3.35 0.81 20.03
C ASP A 14 2.68 0.72 18.64
N THR A 15 2.02 1.79 18.17
CA THR A 15 1.29 1.82 16.89
C THR A 15 1.96 2.78 15.92
N GLU A 16 2.34 2.30 14.74
CA GLU A 16 2.71 3.16 13.62
C GLU A 16 1.45 3.73 12.95
N VAL A 17 1.37 5.06 12.86
CA VAL A 17 0.24 5.76 12.25
C VAL A 17 0.71 6.43 10.96
N VAL A 18 0.06 6.09 9.84
CA VAL A 18 0.35 6.68 8.53
C VAL A 18 -0.94 7.26 7.93
N VAL A 19 -0.91 8.50 7.46
CA VAL A 19 -2.07 9.18 6.86
C VAL A 19 -1.88 9.31 5.35
N GLY A 20 -2.76 8.68 4.56
CA GLY A 20 -2.80 8.84 3.10
C GLY A 20 -3.45 10.15 2.68
N VAL A 21 -2.70 11.04 2.03
CA VAL A 21 -3.11 12.43 1.76
C VAL A 21 -3.15 12.71 0.25
N PRO A 22 -4.20 13.38 -0.26
CA PRO A 22 -4.23 13.86 -1.64
C PRO A 22 -3.04 14.77 -1.94
N ALA A 23 -2.45 14.63 -3.13
CA ALA A 23 -1.19 15.28 -3.48
C ALA A 23 -1.15 16.79 -3.25
N VAL A 24 -2.27 17.48 -3.53
CA VAL A 24 -2.40 18.93 -3.37
C VAL A 24 -2.32 19.42 -1.91
N TYR A 25 -2.38 18.51 -0.94
CA TYR A 25 -2.30 18.81 0.50
C TYR A 25 -1.10 18.16 1.19
N LEU A 26 -0.23 17.43 0.48
CA LEU A 26 0.86 16.65 1.08
C LEU A 26 1.81 17.51 1.90
N ASP A 27 2.33 18.59 1.31
CA ASP A 27 3.30 19.47 1.96
C ASP A 27 2.72 20.13 3.23
N TYR A 28 1.49 20.66 3.12
CA TYR A 28 0.79 21.24 4.27
C TYR A 28 0.60 20.21 5.39
N VAL A 29 0.14 19.01 5.05
CA VAL A 29 -0.12 17.97 6.05
C VAL A 29 1.19 17.47 6.66
N LYS A 30 2.24 17.24 5.87
CA LYS A 30 3.54 16.81 6.40
C LYS A 30 4.14 17.85 7.34
N SER A 31 4.02 19.13 7.01
CA SER A 31 4.49 20.24 7.86
C SER A 31 3.72 20.40 9.16
N ASN A 32 2.48 19.88 9.23
CA ASN A 32 1.59 20.07 10.36
C ASN A 32 1.27 18.79 11.14
N ALA A 33 1.67 17.61 10.66
CA ALA A 33 1.49 16.36 11.38
C ALA A 33 2.40 16.29 12.62
N PRO A 34 1.95 15.67 13.72
CA PRO A 34 2.82 15.43 14.87
C PRO A 34 3.93 14.43 14.49
N ALA A 35 5.07 14.50 15.19
CA ALA A 35 6.27 13.74 14.82
C ALA A 35 6.10 12.21 14.84
N ASN A 36 5.12 11.69 15.59
CA ASN A 36 4.79 10.27 15.68
C ASN A 36 3.72 9.82 14.66
N VAL A 37 3.36 10.69 13.70
CA VAL A 37 2.45 10.37 12.60
C VAL A 37 3.18 10.58 11.28
N GLU A 38 3.22 9.52 10.49
CA GLU A 38 3.75 9.54 9.14
C GLU A 38 2.70 9.98 8.12
N VAL A 39 3.18 10.47 6.98
CA VAL A 39 2.33 10.92 5.87
C VAL A 39 2.69 10.11 4.62
N ALA A 40 1.67 9.61 3.94
CA ALA A 40 1.78 8.88 2.69
C ALA A 40 1.13 9.63 1.53
N ALA A 41 1.78 9.62 0.38
CA ALA A 41 1.12 9.95 -0.88
C ALA A 41 0.18 8.80 -1.30
N GLN A 42 -0.89 9.13 -2.02
CA GLN A 42 -1.87 8.14 -2.48
C GLN A 42 -1.45 7.39 -3.76
N ASN A 43 -0.43 7.88 -4.46
CA ASN A 43 0.17 7.26 -5.66
C ASN A 43 1.49 7.95 -5.99
N CYS A 44 2.38 7.27 -6.72
CA CYS A 44 3.50 7.87 -7.43
C CYS A 44 3.81 7.07 -8.71
N TYR A 45 4.61 7.65 -9.61
CA TYR A 45 4.98 7.00 -10.85
C TYR A 45 6.27 6.19 -10.76
N LYS A 46 6.50 5.32 -11.76
CA LYS A 46 7.64 4.41 -11.87
C LYS A 46 8.91 5.04 -12.48
N ALA A 47 9.05 6.36 -12.43
CA ALA A 47 10.18 7.06 -13.03
C ALA A 47 10.54 8.34 -12.26
N GLU A 48 11.82 8.72 -12.32
CA GLU A 48 12.36 9.91 -11.66
C GLU A 48 11.79 11.19 -12.26
N LYS A 49 11.79 11.26 -13.60
CA LYS A 49 11.40 12.41 -14.43
C LYS A 49 11.10 11.96 -15.84
N GLY A 50 10.39 12.78 -16.59
CA GLY A 50 10.10 12.54 -18.00
C GLY A 50 8.84 13.26 -18.46
N ALA A 51 8.39 12.94 -19.67
CA ALA A 51 7.15 13.47 -20.24
C ALA A 51 5.91 12.76 -19.66
N PHE A 52 5.71 12.90 -18.35
CA PHE A 52 4.62 12.28 -17.58
C PHE A 52 3.75 13.37 -16.94
N THR A 53 3.16 14.25 -17.76
CA THR A 53 2.33 15.36 -17.28
C THR A 53 1.21 14.85 -16.37
N GLY A 54 1.17 15.37 -15.14
CA GLY A 54 0.19 15.00 -14.11
C GLY A 54 0.68 13.99 -13.08
N GLU A 55 1.81 13.32 -13.33
CA GLU A 55 2.37 12.35 -12.39
C GLU A 55 3.33 12.99 -11.37
N ILE A 56 3.54 12.30 -10.25
CA ILE A 56 4.46 12.66 -9.17
C ILE A 56 5.50 11.57 -9.02
N SER A 57 6.78 11.94 -8.96
CA SER A 57 7.86 10.98 -8.74
C SER A 57 8.13 10.73 -7.26
N PRO A 58 8.69 9.57 -6.88
CA PRO A 58 9.19 9.32 -5.53
C PRO A 58 10.12 10.42 -4.99
N LEU A 59 10.96 11.00 -5.85
CA LEU A 59 11.91 12.04 -5.43
C LEU A 59 11.20 13.34 -5.05
N MET A 60 10.13 13.72 -5.74
CA MET A 60 9.31 14.87 -5.36
C MET A 60 8.66 14.67 -3.98
N LEU A 61 8.25 13.45 -3.66
CA LEU A 61 7.71 13.12 -2.34
C LEU A 61 8.78 13.25 -1.25
N LYS A 62 9.97 12.70 -1.51
CA LYS A 62 11.12 12.80 -0.58
C LYS A 62 11.53 14.25 -0.34
N ASP A 63 11.49 15.10 -1.36
CA ASP A 63 11.86 16.52 -1.28
C ASP A 63 11.03 17.29 -0.24
N ILE A 64 9.73 16.97 -0.13
CA ILE A 64 8.83 17.53 0.88
C ILE A 64 8.76 16.71 2.18
N GLY A 65 9.67 15.76 2.37
CA GLY A 65 9.76 14.93 3.59
C GLY A 65 8.67 13.86 3.72
N VAL A 66 7.93 13.55 2.65
CA VAL A 66 6.96 12.44 2.59
C VAL A 66 7.71 11.15 2.28
N ASN A 67 7.66 10.20 3.22
CA ASN A 67 8.44 8.96 3.15
C ASN A 67 7.61 7.71 2.84
N TRP A 68 6.28 7.81 2.78
CA TRP A 68 5.40 6.69 2.48
C TRP A 68 4.61 6.92 1.19
N VAL A 69 4.25 5.84 0.51
CA VAL A 69 3.32 5.89 -0.62
C VAL A 69 2.41 4.65 -0.65
N ILE A 70 1.14 4.86 -0.99
CA ILE A 70 0.18 3.79 -1.26
C ILE A 70 0.26 3.45 -2.75
N LEU A 71 0.43 2.18 -3.08
CA LEU A 71 0.55 1.71 -4.46
C LEU A 71 -0.31 0.47 -4.70
N GLY A 72 -0.94 0.43 -5.87
CA GLY A 72 -1.82 -0.68 -6.24
C GLY A 72 -3.16 -0.68 -5.51
N HIS A 73 -3.61 0.46 -5.00
CA HIS A 73 -4.96 0.59 -4.44
C HIS A 73 -6.01 0.09 -5.44
N SER A 74 -7.05 -0.58 -4.95
CA SER A 74 -8.16 -1.13 -5.74
C SER A 74 -8.73 -0.15 -6.78
N GLU A 75 -8.95 1.11 -6.42
CA GLU A 75 -9.40 2.15 -7.35
C GLU A 75 -8.41 2.36 -8.52
N ARG A 76 -7.10 2.34 -8.25
CA ARG A 76 -6.07 2.46 -9.30
C ARG A 76 -6.06 1.24 -10.22
N ARG A 77 -6.28 0.04 -9.67
CA ARG A 77 -6.38 -1.21 -10.44
C ARG A 77 -7.62 -1.27 -11.32
N HIS A 78 -8.79 -0.93 -10.77
CA HIS A 78 -10.08 -1.19 -11.43
C HIS A 78 -10.64 0.01 -12.19
N ILE A 79 -10.44 1.24 -11.69
CA ILE A 79 -10.92 2.46 -12.35
C ILE A 79 -9.87 2.97 -13.33
N PHE A 80 -8.60 3.04 -12.91
CA PHE A 80 -7.51 3.56 -13.74
C PHE A 80 -6.76 2.48 -14.52
N GLY A 81 -7.08 1.20 -14.30
CA GLY A 81 -6.55 0.09 -15.09
C GLY A 81 -5.10 -0.28 -14.82
N GLU A 82 -4.53 0.11 -13.67
CA GLU A 82 -3.14 -0.21 -13.32
C GLU A 82 -2.96 -1.73 -13.13
N LYS A 83 -2.15 -2.34 -14.01
CA LYS A 83 -1.86 -3.78 -14.01
C LYS A 83 -0.77 -4.13 -12.99
N ASP A 84 -0.71 -5.40 -12.62
CA ASP A 84 0.25 -5.93 -11.64
C ASP A 84 1.70 -5.56 -11.97
N ASP A 85 2.11 -5.71 -13.23
CA ASP A 85 3.48 -5.36 -13.66
C ASP A 85 3.79 -3.88 -13.45
N LEU A 86 2.84 -2.99 -13.76
CA LEU A 86 3.02 -1.55 -13.55
C LEU A 86 3.13 -1.22 -12.06
N ILE A 87 2.30 -1.87 -11.23
CA ILE A 87 2.32 -1.66 -9.78
C ILE A 87 3.64 -2.18 -9.20
N ALA A 88 4.09 -3.36 -9.61
CA ALA A 88 5.37 -3.91 -9.19
C ALA A 88 6.56 -3.01 -9.60
N GLU A 89 6.53 -2.43 -10.80
CA GLU A 89 7.51 -1.42 -11.24
C GLU A 89 7.47 -0.15 -10.38
N LYS A 90 6.27 0.34 -10.03
CA LYS A 90 6.12 1.49 -9.12
C LYS A 90 6.66 1.17 -7.72
N VAL A 91 6.33 0.00 -7.17
CA VAL A 91 6.78 -0.45 -5.84
C VAL A 91 8.30 -0.51 -5.80
N ALA A 92 8.92 -1.21 -6.75
CA ALA A 92 10.38 -1.31 -6.83
C ALA A 92 11.04 0.06 -6.99
N PHE A 93 10.48 0.92 -7.85
CA PHE A 93 11.03 2.25 -8.06
C PHE A 93 10.91 3.14 -6.80
N ALA A 94 9.78 3.13 -6.12
CA ALA A 94 9.58 3.84 -4.85
C ALA A 94 10.58 3.40 -3.78
N LEU A 95 10.73 2.08 -3.57
CA LEU A 95 11.67 1.50 -2.60
C LEU A 95 13.13 1.86 -2.93
N SER A 96 13.52 1.77 -4.21
CA SER A 96 14.88 2.14 -4.65
C SER A 96 15.22 3.61 -4.43
N ASN A 97 14.22 4.47 -4.26
CA ASN A 97 14.36 5.89 -3.94
C ASN A 97 14.11 6.19 -2.44
N GLY A 98 14.10 5.14 -1.60
CA GLY A 98 14.02 5.28 -0.14
C GLY A 98 12.65 5.72 0.37
N LEU A 99 11.57 5.43 -0.37
CA LEU A 99 10.21 5.45 0.17
C LEU A 99 9.87 4.09 0.80
N LYS A 100 9.01 4.13 1.80
CA LYS A 100 8.25 2.99 2.30
C LYS A 100 6.94 2.85 1.52
N VAL A 101 6.47 1.63 1.35
CA VAL A 101 5.34 1.34 0.47
C VAL A 101 4.25 0.58 1.21
N ILE A 102 3.02 1.09 1.14
CA ILE A 102 1.80 0.34 1.43
C ILE A 102 1.33 -0.24 0.10
N ALA A 103 1.63 -1.53 -0.13
CA ALA A 103 1.29 -2.21 -1.37
C ALA A 103 -0.04 -2.93 -1.22
N CYS A 104 -1.04 -2.47 -1.98
CA CYS A 104 -2.38 -3.00 -1.87
C CYS A 104 -2.66 -4.15 -2.84
N ILE A 105 -3.37 -5.15 -2.33
CA ILE A 105 -3.80 -6.35 -3.05
C ILE A 105 -5.22 -6.73 -2.62
N GLY A 106 -5.95 -7.41 -3.49
CA GLY A 106 -7.32 -7.83 -3.21
C GLY A 106 -8.05 -8.30 -4.45
N GLU A 107 -9.09 -9.06 -4.22
CA GLU A 107 -9.97 -9.64 -5.23
C GLU A 107 -11.30 -8.88 -5.34
N THR A 108 -11.93 -8.96 -6.51
CA THR A 108 -13.29 -8.45 -6.73
C THR A 108 -14.36 -9.37 -6.14
N LEU A 109 -15.61 -8.91 -6.08
CA LEU A 109 -16.71 -9.76 -5.61
C LEU A 109 -16.86 -11.01 -6.47
N GLU A 110 -16.75 -10.87 -7.79
CA GLU A 110 -16.88 -11.95 -8.76
C GLU A 110 -15.76 -12.98 -8.59
N GLU A 111 -14.53 -12.51 -8.33
CA GLU A 111 -13.39 -13.38 -8.05
C GLU A 111 -13.56 -14.13 -6.72
N ARG A 112 -14.09 -13.46 -5.68
CA ARG A 112 -14.42 -14.10 -4.39
C ARG A 112 -15.48 -15.17 -4.56
N GLU A 113 -16.58 -14.86 -5.24
CA GLU A 113 -17.70 -15.78 -5.49
C GLU A 113 -17.29 -16.96 -6.38
N ALA A 114 -16.29 -16.77 -7.24
CA ALA A 114 -15.67 -17.84 -8.03
C ALA A 114 -14.61 -18.65 -7.28
N GLY A 115 -14.35 -18.37 -5.99
CA GLY A 115 -13.34 -19.06 -5.19
C GLY A 115 -11.90 -18.75 -5.57
N LYS A 116 -11.63 -17.57 -6.16
CA LYS A 116 -10.33 -17.16 -6.71
C LYS A 116 -9.53 -16.20 -5.84
N THR A 117 -9.96 -15.93 -4.60
CA THR A 117 -9.27 -14.98 -3.71
C THR A 117 -7.76 -15.27 -3.63
N GLU A 118 -7.37 -16.50 -3.31
CA GLU A 118 -5.95 -16.87 -3.19
C GLU A 118 -5.19 -16.71 -4.52
N GLU A 119 -5.78 -17.15 -5.64
CA GLU A 119 -5.19 -16.99 -6.97
C GLU A 119 -4.86 -15.51 -7.25
N VAL A 120 -5.81 -14.61 -6.95
CA VAL A 120 -5.69 -13.18 -7.21
C VAL A 120 -4.64 -12.54 -6.30
N VAL A 121 -4.74 -12.74 -4.98
CA VAL A 121 -3.81 -12.10 -4.04
C VAL A 121 -2.38 -12.64 -4.20
N PHE A 122 -2.21 -13.93 -4.52
CA PHE A 122 -0.89 -14.51 -4.80
C PHE A 122 -0.32 -14.01 -6.12
N ARG A 123 -1.12 -13.89 -7.18
CA ARG A 123 -0.68 -13.32 -8.46
C ARG A 123 -0.18 -11.89 -8.29
N GLN A 124 -0.94 -11.05 -7.58
CA GLN A 124 -0.58 -9.66 -7.33
C GLN A 124 0.67 -9.54 -6.44
N THR A 125 0.75 -10.35 -5.37
CA THR A 125 1.92 -10.39 -4.47
C THR A 125 3.17 -10.89 -5.20
N LYS A 126 3.03 -11.93 -6.03
CA LYS A 126 4.13 -12.47 -6.83
C LYS A 126 4.70 -11.43 -7.78
N ALA A 127 3.87 -10.64 -8.46
CA ALA A 127 4.36 -9.60 -9.36
C ALA A 127 5.29 -8.61 -8.64
N ILE A 128 4.94 -8.23 -7.40
CA ILE A 128 5.79 -7.39 -6.55
C ILE A 128 7.08 -8.14 -6.18
N ALA A 129 6.96 -9.37 -5.69
CA ALA A 129 8.11 -10.21 -5.32
C ALA A 129 9.10 -10.45 -6.46
N ASP A 130 8.64 -10.52 -7.71
CA ASP A 130 9.50 -10.68 -8.88
C ASP A 130 10.35 -9.41 -9.16
N LYS A 131 10.03 -8.27 -8.54
CA LYS A 131 10.72 -6.99 -8.72
C LYS A 131 11.51 -6.51 -7.50
N ILE A 132 11.29 -7.08 -6.32
CA ILE A 132 11.95 -6.66 -5.08
C ILE A 132 12.49 -7.86 -4.30
N ASN A 133 13.61 -7.67 -3.61
CA ASN A 133 14.19 -8.68 -2.73
C ASN A 133 14.10 -8.28 -1.24
N ASP A 134 14.01 -6.98 -0.96
CA ASP A 134 13.93 -6.44 0.39
C ASP A 134 12.50 -5.95 0.68
N TRP A 135 11.91 -6.49 1.73
CA TRP A 135 10.55 -6.22 2.19
C TRP A 135 10.51 -5.37 3.47
N SER A 136 11.66 -4.94 3.99
CA SER A 136 11.77 -4.19 5.26
C SER A 136 11.01 -2.87 5.30
N ASN A 137 10.72 -2.31 4.12
CA ASN A 137 9.99 -1.05 3.94
C ASN A 137 8.66 -1.24 3.21
N VAL A 138 8.08 -2.45 3.26
CA VAL A 138 6.82 -2.80 2.60
C VAL A 138 5.79 -3.27 3.64
N VAL A 139 4.58 -2.73 3.54
CA VAL A 139 3.38 -3.24 4.20
C VAL A 139 2.44 -3.77 3.14
N ILE A 140 1.95 -4.99 3.29
CA ILE A 140 0.88 -5.52 2.44
C ILE A 140 -0.47 -5.12 3.03
N ALA A 141 -1.24 -4.35 2.25
CA ALA A 141 -2.63 -4.03 2.58
C ALA A 141 -3.55 -4.95 1.78
N TYR A 142 -4.08 -5.99 2.44
CA TYR A 142 -5.17 -6.78 1.86
C TYR A 142 -6.49 -6.00 1.98
N GLU A 143 -7.04 -5.62 0.84
CA GLU A 143 -8.30 -4.89 0.71
C GLU A 143 -9.28 -5.66 -0.20
N PRO A 144 -10.20 -6.49 0.35
CA PRO A 144 -11.22 -7.12 -0.47
C PRO A 144 -12.06 -6.03 -1.13
N VAL A 145 -12.00 -5.93 -2.46
CA VAL A 145 -12.53 -4.78 -3.22
C VAL A 145 -14.04 -4.62 -2.99
N TRP A 146 -14.71 -5.75 -2.81
CA TRP A 146 -16.14 -5.82 -2.54
C TRP A 146 -16.56 -5.26 -1.17
N ALA A 147 -15.61 -5.02 -0.25
CA ALA A 147 -15.85 -4.41 1.06
C ALA A 147 -15.58 -2.90 1.10
N ILE A 148 -15.13 -2.30 -0.02
CA ILE A 148 -14.73 -0.89 -0.07
C ILE A 148 -15.93 -0.02 -0.42
N GLY A 149 -16.40 0.78 0.55
CA GLY A 149 -17.48 1.75 0.33
C GLY A 149 -18.86 1.12 0.03
N THR A 150 -19.00 -0.20 0.12
CA THR A 150 -20.25 -0.92 -0.20
C THR A 150 -21.16 -1.14 1.01
N GLY A 151 -20.66 -0.84 2.22
CA GLY A 151 -21.35 -1.18 3.49
C GLY A 151 -21.31 -2.68 3.83
N LYS A 152 -20.73 -3.52 2.97
CA LYS A 152 -20.38 -4.91 3.29
C LYS A 152 -18.97 -4.92 3.87
N THR A 153 -18.76 -5.68 4.93
CA THR A 153 -17.45 -5.85 5.56
C THR A 153 -17.08 -7.32 5.55
N ALA A 154 -15.83 -7.64 5.22
CA ALA A 154 -15.31 -8.98 5.47
C ALA A 154 -15.40 -9.30 6.97
N SER A 155 -15.85 -10.50 7.30
CA SER A 155 -15.81 -10.94 8.71
C SER A 155 -14.35 -11.05 9.16
N PRO A 156 -14.07 -10.91 10.47
CA PRO A 156 -12.72 -11.12 11.00
C PRO A 156 -12.12 -12.48 10.60
N GLN A 157 -12.96 -13.52 10.49
CA GLN A 157 -12.53 -14.85 10.04
C GLN A 157 -12.12 -14.84 8.57
N GLN A 158 -12.90 -14.23 7.68
CA GLN A 158 -12.56 -14.12 6.26
C GLN A 158 -11.25 -13.33 6.06
N ALA A 159 -11.04 -12.25 6.81
CA ALA A 159 -9.78 -11.50 6.77
C ALA A 159 -8.61 -12.35 7.28
N GLN A 160 -8.79 -13.07 8.39
CA GLN A 160 -7.76 -13.92 8.98
C GLN A 160 -7.36 -15.08 8.04
N GLU A 161 -8.31 -15.71 7.35
CA GLU A 161 -8.06 -16.77 6.37
C GLU A 161 -7.08 -16.29 5.29
N VAL A 162 -7.37 -15.14 4.69
CA VAL A 162 -6.53 -14.58 3.61
C VAL A 162 -5.17 -14.12 4.15
N HIS A 163 -5.12 -13.47 5.32
CA HIS A 163 -3.85 -13.07 5.94
C HIS A 163 -2.98 -14.27 6.29
N GLN A 164 -3.58 -15.38 6.75
CA GLN A 164 -2.86 -16.62 7.02
C GLN A 164 -2.30 -17.23 5.74
N ALA A 165 -3.11 -17.30 4.68
CA ALA A 165 -2.70 -17.81 3.38
C ALA A 165 -1.56 -16.97 2.77
N LEU A 166 -1.63 -15.63 2.87
CA LEU A 166 -0.57 -14.72 2.44
C LEU A 166 0.74 -14.95 3.21
N ARG A 167 0.70 -15.05 4.54
CA ARG A 167 1.91 -15.35 5.33
C ARG A 167 2.51 -16.70 4.96
N GLN A 168 1.69 -17.73 4.76
CA GLN A 168 2.19 -19.03 4.27
C GLN A 168 2.84 -18.92 2.89
N TRP A 169 2.26 -18.10 1.99
CA TRP A 169 2.85 -17.82 0.69
C TRP A 169 4.22 -17.13 0.83
N PHE A 170 4.35 -16.12 1.69
CA PHE A 170 5.62 -15.45 1.97
C PHE A 170 6.67 -16.40 2.53
N ALA A 171 6.30 -17.23 3.53
CA ALA A 171 7.22 -18.19 4.15
C ALA A 171 7.78 -19.19 3.12
N LYS A 172 6.95 -19.61 2.17
CA LYS A 172 7.31 -20.58 1.13
C LYS A 172 8.12 -19.98 -0.02
N ASN A 173 7.75 -18.78 -0.47
CA ASN A 173 8.27 -18.21 -1.73
C ASN A 173 9.33 -17.13 -1.54
N ILE A 174 9.39 -16.50 -0.36
CA ILE A 174 10.34 -15.42 -0.05
C ILE A 174 11.28 -15.83 1.09
N SER A 175 10.78 -15.87 2.32
CA SER A 175 11.50 -16.39 3.50
C SER A 175 10.60 -16.42 4.74
N PRO A 176 10.91 -17.26 5.75
CA PRO A 176 10.26 -17.21 7.05
C PRO A 176 10.40 -15.85 7.75
N GLU A 177 11.54 -15.17 7.59
CA GLU A 177 11.80 -13.86 8.18
C GLU A 177 10.83 -12.80 7.64
N VAL A 178 10.69 -12.72 6.31
CA VAL A 178 9.75 -11.79 5.66
C VAL A 178 8.30 -12.13 6.05
N SER A 179 7.94 -13.41 6.14
CA SER A 179 6.61 -13.84 6.56
C SER A 179 6.23 -13.39 7.98
N ASN A 180 7.20 -13.16 8.85
CA ASN A 180 6.96 -12.73 10.23
C ASN A 180 6.94 -11.21 10.37
N SER A 181 7.49 -10.48 9.40
CA SER A 181 7.57 -9.01 9.43
C SER A 181 6.51 -8.30 8.58
N VAL A 182 5.95 -8.98 7.57
CA VAL A 182 4.95 -8.44 6.63
C VAL A 182 3.52 -8.81 7.03
#